data_AF-J2Q2T7-F1
#
_entry.id   AF-J2Q2T7-F1
#
_cell.length_a   1.000
_cell.length_b   1.000
_cell.length_c   1.000
_cell.angle_alpha   90.00
_cell.angle_beta   90.00
_cell.angle_gamma   90.00
#
_symmetry.space_group_name_H-M   'P 1'
#
loop_
_entity.id
_entity.type
_entity.pdbx_description
1 polymer ?
#
loop_
_entity_poly.entity_id
_entity_poly.type
_entity_poly.pdbx_seq_one_letter_code
_entity_poly.pdbx_strand_id
1 'polypeptide(L)'
;MPRKPWQRTGSDNRLRGRAGQKQRERRLARTNGLCQHCLNVGRATLETVVDHIAPFARSGEDVDDSTEIGAVIANEKPKKKSVYESRGIRRV
;
A
#
# COMPACT_ATOMS: atom_id res chain seq x y z
N MET A 1 -5.59 33.98 -15.37
CA MET A 1 -6.15 33.66 -14.04
C MET A 1 -5.31 32.57 -13.41
N PRO A 2 -4.73 32.76 -12.21
CA PRO A 2 -4.00 31.70 -11.52
C PRO A 2 -4.93 30.53 -11.20
N ARG A 3 -4.41 29.30 -11.30
CA ARG A 3 -5.15 28.07 -10.96
C ARG A 3 -5.60 28.08 -9.50
N LYS A 4 -6.75 27.48 -9.22
CA LYS A 4 -7.24 27.36 -7.84
C LYS A 4 -6.40 26.33 -7.09
N PRO A 5 -6.02 26.58 -5.82
CA PRO A 5 -5.05 25.73 -5.10
C PRO A 5 -5.52 24.28 -4.86
N TRP A 6 -6.83 24.02 -4.88
CA TRP A 6 -7.38 22.65 -4.76
C TRP A 6 -7.48 21.90 -6.11
N GLN A 7 -7.18 22.56 -7.23
CA GLN A 7 -7.14 21.89 -8.52
C GLN A 7 -5.88 21.03 -8.60
N ARG A 8 -6.10 19.74 -8.86
CA ARG A 8 -5.02 18.77 -9.03
C ARG A 8 -4.23 19.10 -10.30
N THR A 9 -2.91 18.96 -10.23
CA THR A 9 -2.03 19.13 -11.39
C THR A 9 -1.43 17.76 -11.72
N GLY A 10 -1.72 17.23 -12.91
CA GLY A 10 -1.24 15.94 -13.40
C GLY A 10 -2.22 14.77 -13.19
N SER A 11 -2.09 13.75 -14.04
CA SER A 11 -2.75 12.44 -13.88
C SER A 11 -1.91 11.57 -12.94
N ASP A 12 -2.44 11.24 -11.75
CA ASP A 12 -1.87 10.18 -10.91
C ASP A 12 -2.62 8.87 -11.13
N ASN A 13 -1.91 7.78 -11.41
CA ASN A 13 -2.49 6.44 -11.58
C ASN A 13 -2.99 5.81 -10.26
N ARG A 14 -3.21 6.63 -9.22
CA ARG A 14 -3.70 6.16 -7.92
C ARG A 14 -5.19 5.94 -7.99
N LEU A 15 -5.64 4.74 -7.64
CA LEU A 15 -7.05 4.52 -7.36
C LEU A 15 -7.45 5.32 -6.11
N ARG A 16 -8.60 6.00 -6.19
CA ARG A 16 -9.17 6.79 -5.09
C ARG A 16 -10.69 6.59 -5.01
N GLY A 17 -11.27 7.01 -3.88
CA GLY A 17 -12.72 6.98 -3.67
C GLY A 17 -13.31 5.58 -3.82
N ARG A 18 -14.47 5.48 -4.49
CA ARG A 18 -15.21 4.21 -4.67
C ARG A 18 -14.40 3.15 -5.41
N ALA A 19 -13.55 3.55 -6.37
CA ALA A 19 -12.73 2.61 -7.12
C ALA A 19 -11.72 1.91 -6.19
N GLY A 20 -11.06 2.67 -5.31
CA GLY A 20 -10.17 2.11 -4.28
C GLY A 20 -10.91 1.25 -3.25
N GLN A 21 -12.12 1.65 -2.83
CA GLN A 21 -12.95 0.87 -1.92
C GLN A 21 -13.32 -0.50 -2.52
N LYS A 22 -13.80 -0.52 -3.76
CA LYS A 22 -14.14 -1.77 -4.47
C LYS A 22 -12.93 -2.69 -4.63
N GLN A 23 -11.77 -2.12 -4.91
CA GLN A 23 -10.52 -2.89 -4.99
C GLN A 23 -10.13 -3.48 -3.63
N ARG A 24 -10.27 -2.71 -2.55
CA ARG A 24 -10.02 -3.18 -1.19
C ARG A 24 -10.94 -4.35 -0.80
N GLU A 25 -12.24 -4.23 -1.08
CA GLU A 25 -13.21 -5.29 -0.83
C GLU A 25 -12.88 -6.56 -1.62
N ARG A 26 -12.54 -6.43 -2.91
CA ARG A 26 -12.11 -7.57 -3.74
C ARG A 26 -10.88 -8.26 -3.16
N ARG A 27 -9.88 -7.48 -2.72
CA ARG A 27 -8.65 -8.01 -2.13
C ARG A 27 -8.95 -8.77 -0.84
N LEU A 28 -9.75 -8.19 0.06
CA LEU A 28 -10.15 -8.84 1.32
C LEU A 28 -10.96 -10.11 1.09
N ALA A 29 -11.89 -10.10 0.14
CA ALA A 29 -12.67 -11.28 -0.23
C ALA A 29 -11.79 -12.42 -0.76
N ARG A 30 -10.72 -12.11 -1.51
CA ARG A 30 -9.79 -13.12 -2.06
C ARG A 30 -9.12 -13.98 -0.98
N THR A 31 -8.80 -13.40 0.17
CA THR A 31 -8.12 -14.12 1.27
C THR A 31 -9.04 -14.43 2.43
N ASN A 32 -10.35 -14.24 2.27
CA ASN A 32 -11.33 -14.33 3.35
C ASN A 32 -10.97 -13.45 4.57
N GLY A 33 -10.31 -12.32 4.33
CA GLY A 33 -9.82 -11.43 5.39
C GLY A 33 -8.69 -12.02 6.22
N LEU A 34 -7.97 -13.03 5.72
CA LEU A 34 -6.81 -13.61 6.40
C LEU A 34 -5.51 -12.98 5.91
N CYS A 35 -4.57 -12.79 6.83
CA CYS A 35 -3.21 -12.35 6.53
C CYS A 35 -2.46 -13.44 5.74
N GLN A 36 -1.99 -13.10 4.54
CA GLN A 36 -1.27 -14.04 3.67
C GLN A 36 0.07 -14.46 4.26
N HIS A 37 0.75 -13.56 4.96
CA HIS A 37 2.01 -13.88 5.62
C HIS A 37 1.82 -14.87 6.78
N CYS A 38 0.81 -14.63 7.62
CA CYS A 38 0.53 -15.53 8.73
C CYS A 38 0.10 -16.90 8.24
N LEU A 39 -0.71 -16.98 7.17
CA LEU A 39 -1.08 -18.25 6.56
C LEU A 39 0.14 -19.06 6.10
N ASN A 40 1.14 -18.41 5.51
CA ASN A 40 2.39 -19.09 5.11
C ASN A 40 3.18 -19.65 6.31
N VAL A 41 3.04 -19.06 7.49
CA VAL A 41 3.68 -19.51 8.75
C VAL A 41 2.75 -20.44 9.54
N GLY A 42 1.62 -20.86 8.97
CA GLY A 42 0.66 -21.76 9.61
C GLY A 42 -0.22 -21.10 10.69
N ARG A 43 -0.33 -19.77 10.68
CA ARG A 43 -1.15 -18.99 11.61
C ARG A 43 -2.32 -18.33 10.88
N ALA A 44 -3.54 -18.55 11.35
CA ALA A 44 -4.71 -17.83 10.84
C ALA A 44 -4.93 -16.55 11.67
N THR A 45 -4.65 -15.40 11.07
CA THR A 45 -4.94 -14.09 11.68
C THR A 45 -5.89 -13.31 10.79
N LEU A 46 -6.94 -12.75 11.40
CA LEU A 46 -7.87 -11.86 10.73
C LEU A 46 -7.21 -10.50 10.54
N GLU A 47 -7.29 -9.98 9.33
CA GLU A 47 -6.67 -8.72 8.96
C GLU A 47 -7.60 -7.90 8.06
N THR A 48 -7.63 -6.60 8.31
CA THR A 48 -8.44 -5.66 7.52
C THR A 48 -7.58 -4.71 6.71
N VAL A 49 -6.28 -4.68 6.95
CA VAL A 49 -5.35 -3.82 6.24
C VAL A 49 -4.82 -4.54 4.99
N VAL A 50 -4.80 -3.79 3.90
CA VAL A 50 -4.27 -4.19 2.60
C VAL A 50 -3.01 -3.35 2.38
N ASP A 51 -1.87 -3.99 2.21
CA ASP A 51 -0.57 -3.32 2.11
C ASP A 51 0.11 -3.57 0.76
N HIS A 52 0.87 -2.59 0.29
CA HIS A 52 1.59 -2.69 -0.97
C HIS A 52 2.94 -3.39 -0.76
N ILE A 53 3.16 -4.50 -1.47
CA ILE A 53 4.42 -5.27 -1.46
C ILE A 53 5.59 -4.38 -1.91
N ALA A 54 5.36 -3.58 -2.95
CA ALA A 54 6.27 -2.53 -3.39
C ALA A 54 5.62 -1.17 -3.14
N PRO A 55 6.33 -0.21 -2.53
CA PRO A 55 5.76 1.12 -2.32
C PRO A 55 5.29 1.72 -3.63
N PHE A 56 4.11 2.34 -3.64
CA PHE A 56 3.53 2.99 -4.82
C PHE A 56 4.51 3.98 -5.49
N ALA A 57 5.38 4.63 -4.71
CA ALA A 57 6.41 5.53 -5.21
C ALA A 57 7.41 4.87 -6.19
N ARG A 58 7.53 3.54 -6.16
CA ARG A 58 8.43 2.77 -7.02
C ARG A 58 7.71 2.09 -8.19
N SER A 59 6.51 1.53 -7.94
CA SER A 59 5.77 0.79 -8.97
C SER A 59 4.89 1.70 -9.83
N GLY A 60 4.42 2.84 -9.31
CA GLY A 60 3.52 3.75 -10.03
C GLY A 60 2.12 3.20 -10.30
N GLU A 61 1.87 1.93 -10.00
CA GLU A 61 0.62 1.21 -10.29
C GLU A 61 0.08 0.51 -9.04
N ASP A 62 -1.24 0.56 -8.88
CA ASP A 62 -1.98 -0.09 -7.79
C ASP A 62 -2.70 -1.34 -8.32
N VAL A 63 -1.90 -2.32 -8.72
CA VAL A 63 -2.35 -3.63 -9.21
C VAL A 63 -2.40 -4.67 -8.08
N ASP A 64 -3.24 -5.69 -8.24
CA ASP A 64 -3.44 -6.71 -7.20
C ASP A 64 -2.16 -7.52 -6.91
N ASP A 65 -1.33 -7.77 -7.92
CA ASP A 65 -0.07 -8.51 -7.77
C ASP A 65 0.97 -7.75 -6.96
N SER A 66 0.83 -6.42 -6.88
CA SER A 66 1.71 -5.56 -6.07
C SER A 66 1.21 -5.39 -4.63
N THR A 67 0.19 -6.13 -4.22
CA THR A 67 -0.52 -5.91 -2.96
C THR A 67 -0.78 -7.21 -2.21
N GLU A 68 -0.47 -7.23 -0.91
CA GLU A 68 -0.72 -8.35 -0.01
C GLU A 68 -1.69 -7.96 1.12
N ILE A 69 -2.40 -8.94 1.66
CA ILE A 69 -3.15 -8.74 2.90
C ILE A 69 -2.21 -9.12 4.04
N GLY A 70 -1.79 -8.09 4.77
CA GLY A 70 -0.71 -8.19 5.72
C GLY A 70 -1.04 -7.44 7.00
N ALA A 71 -0.77 -8.08 8.13
CA ALA A 71 -0.79 -7.41 9.41
C ALA A 71 0.36 -6.42 9.49
N VAL A 72 0.11 -5.23 10.04
CA VAL A 72 1.17 -4.27 10.40
C VAL A 72 2.24 -4.94 11.28
N ILE A 73 1.86 -5.98 12.03
CA ILE A 73 2.72 -6.78 12.92
C ILE A 73 3.53 -7.85 12.15
N ALA A 74 3.01 -8.40 11.04
CA ALA A 74 3.77 -9.29 10.15
C ALA A 74 4.72 -8.51 9.22
N ASN A 75 4.51 -7.21 9.10
CA ASN A 75 5.34 -6.26 8.37
C ASN A 75 6.56 -5.78 9.20
N GLU A 76 7.24 -6.67 9.92
CA GLU A 76 8.64 -6.44 10.33
C GLU A 76 9.61 -6.52 9.13
N LYS A 77 9.11 -6.57 7.89
CA LYS A 77 9.94 -6.26 6.73
C LYS A 77 10.48 -4.84 6.92
N PRO A 78 11.80 -4.61 6.82
CA PRO A 78 12.38 -3.29 7.06
C PRO A 78 11.73 -2.29 6.12
N LYS A 79 10.98 -1.32 6.66
CA LYS A 79 10.47 -0.19 5.89
C LYS A 79 11.67 0.40 5.15
N LYS A 80 11.63 0.42 3.82
CA LYS A 80 12.76 0.91 3.02
C LYS A 80 13.05 2.34 3.48
N LYS A 81 14.30 2.58 3.91
CA LYS A 81 14.79 3.91 4.33
C LYS A 81 14.32 4.95 3.32
N SER A 82 13.86 6.10 3.82
CA SER A 82 13.48 7.20 2.93
C SER A 82 14.63 7.55 1.96
N VAL A 83 14.33 8.16 0.82
CA VAL A 83 15.38 8.61 -0.13
C VAL A 83 16.43 9.48 0.57
N TYR A 84 16.03 10.23 1.61
CA TYR A 84 16.91 11.04 2.43
C TYR A 84 17.82 10.19 3.33
N GLU A 85 17.25 9.17 3.97
CA GLU A 85 17.95 8.29 4.91
C GLU A 85 18.85 7.25 4.23
N SER A 86 18.51 6.81 3.02
CA SER A 86 19.39 6.02 2.15
C SER A 86 20.56 6.82 1.59
N ARG A 87 20.42 8.15 1.47
CA ARG A 87 21.47 9.08 1.06
C ARG A 87 22.26 9.66 2.24
N GLY A 88 21.97 9.25 3.47
CA GLY A 88 22.65 9.76 4.68
C GLY A 88 22.37 11.22 5.00
N ILE A 89 21.34 11.84 4.39
CA ILE A 89 21.00 13.25 4.59
C ILE A 89 20.11 13.34 5.83
N ARG A 90 20.65 13.87 6.94
CA ARG A 90 19.85 14.21 8.12
C ARG A 90 18.95 15.39 7.79
N ARG A 91 17.66 15.26 8.09
CA ARG A 91 16.69 16.35 8.02
C ARG A 91 17.11 17.38 9.08
N VAL A 92 17.50 18.58 8.63
CA VAL A 92 17.79 19.73 9.49
C VAL A 92 16.49 20.21 10.14
#